data_AF-A0A3D2QBX6-F1
#
_entry.id   AF-A0A3D2QBX6-F1
#
_cell.length_a   1.000
_cell.length_b   1.000
_cell.length_c   1.000
_cell.angle_alpha   90.00
_cell.angle_beta   90.00
_cell.angle_gamma   90.00
#
_symmetry.space_group_name_H-M   'P 1'
#
loop_
_entity.id
_entity.type
_entity.pdbx_description
1 polymer ?
#
loop_
_entity_poly.entity_id
_entity_poly.type
_entity_poly.pdbx_seq_one_letter_code
_entity_poly.pdbx_strand_id
1 'polypeptide(L)' 'MKLIFELSRPGRKLTLLPPCDVPAYTLQADLRKAPPHLPEMSETGISRHYTELAKQTTGVNDGFYPLGSCTM' A
#
# COMPACT_ATOMS: atom_id res chain seq x y z
N MET A 1 -6.20 -9.58 -12.51
CA MET A 1 -5.54 -8.31 -12.14
C MET A 1 -4.06 -8.57 -11.87
N LYS A 2 -3.14 -7.66 -12.21
CA LYS A 2 -1.71 -7.82 -11.87
C LYS A 2 -1.45 -7.54 -10.39
N LEU A 3 -0.47 -8.21 -9.80
CA LEU A 3 0.01 -7.91 -8.45
C LEU A 3 0.65 -6.52 -8.41
N ILE A 4 0.60 -5.86 -7.25
CA ILE A 4 1.22 -4.55 -7.05
C ILE A 4 2.73 -4.57 -7.38
N PHE A 5 3.40 -5.69 -7.13
CA PHE A 5 4.82 -5.90 -7.44
C PHE A 5 5.10 -5.98 -8.95
N GLU A 6 4.17 -6.53 -9.74
CA GLU A 6 4.29 -6.62 -11.20
C GLU A 6 4.06 -5.26 -11.90
N LEU A 7 3.48 -4.30 -11.17
CA LEU A 7 3.27 -2.93 -11.62
C LEU A 7 4.39 -1.98 -11.19
N SER A 8 5.32 -2.46 -10.35
CA SER A 8 6.48 -1.71 -9.86
C SER A 8 7.35 -1.22 -11.01
N ARG A 9 7.88 0.00 -10.89
CA ARG A 9 8.94 0.50 -11.78
C ARG A 9 10.05 1.14 -10.95
N PRO A 10 11.31 0.72 -11.13
CA PRO A 10 12.44 1.29 -10.40
C PRO A 10 12.51 2.81 -10.48
N GLY A 11 12.83 3.44 -9.35
CA GLY A 11 12.94 4.89 -9.17
C GLY A 11 11.62 5.60 -8.86
N ARG A 12 10.46 4.92 -8.89
CA ARG A 12 9.19 5.53 -8.53
C ARG A 12 9.03 5.63 -7.01
N LYS A 13 8.59 6.80 -6.56
CA LYS A 13 8.39 7.10 -5.14
C LYS A 13 7.15 7.97 -4.95
N LEU A 14 6.66 8.00 -3.72
CA LEU A 14 5.64 8.92 -3.27
C LEU A 14 6.31 10.24 -2.86
N THR A 15 5.57 11.34 -2.99
CA THR A 15 6.05 12.68 -2.65
C THR A 15 5.25 13.34 -1.54
N LEU A 16 4.15 12.72 -1.10
CA LEU A 16 3.21 13.23 -0.10
C LEU A 16 3.69 13.20 1.37
N LEU A 17 4.99 13.06 1.64
CA LEU A 17 5.46 13.15 3.03
C LEU A 17 5.60 14.63 3.43
N PRO A 18 4.96 15.07 4.54
CA PRO A 18 5.18 16.42 5.06
C PRO A 18 6.63 16.59 5.52
N PRO A 19 7.11 17.84 5.67
CA PRO A 19 8.41 18.10 6.29
C PRO A 19 8.49 17.48 7.70
N CYS A 20 9.69 17.02 8.09
CA CYS A 20 9.94 16.51 9.44
C CYS A 20 9.75 17.64 10.45
N ASP A 21 8.81 17.49 11.37
CA ASP A 21 8.44 18.46 12.40
C ASP A 21 9.12 18.18 13.76
N VAL A 22 9.97 17.17 13.82
CA VAL A 22 10.71 16.73 15.00
C VAL A 22 12.22 16.67 14.72
N PRO A 23 13.08 16.67 15.77
CA PRO A 23 14.52 16.46 15.59
C PRO A 23 14.82 15.18 14.82
N ALA A 24 15.59 15.30 13.73
CA ALA A 24 15.97 14.16 12.92
C ALA A 24 16.93 13.24 13.69
N TYR A 25 16.66 11.94 13.64
CA TYR A 25 17.54 10.92 14.21
C TYR A 25 18.14 10.06 13.10
N THR A 26 19.46 9.86 13.15
CA THR A 26 20.18 8.98 12.21
C THR A 26 20.69 7.76 12.97
N LEU A 27 20.38 6.58 12.44
CA LEU A 27 20.91 5.32 12.97
C LEU A 27 22.42 5.24 12.77
N GLN A 28 23.15 4.77 13.78
CA GLN A 28 24.62 4.70 13.77
C GLN A 28 25.17 3.62 12.83
N ALA A 29 24.38 2.60 12.50
CA ALA A 29 24.75 1.53 11.60
C ALA A 29 23.55 1.09 10.76
N ASP A 30 23.80 0.77 9.50
CA ASP A 30 22.79 0.11 8.67
C ASP A 30 22.73 -1.38 9.06
N LEU A 31 21.64 -1.74 9.74
CA LEU A 31 21.42 -3.12 10.19
C LEU A 31 20.90 -4.03 9.07
N ARG A 32 20.49 -3.45 7.92
CA ARG A 32 19.96 -4.22 6.80
C ARG A 32 21.07 -4.66 5.85
N LYS A 33 21.06 -5.94 5.48
CA LYS A 33 21.97 -6.51 4.47
C LYS A 33 21.52 -6.25 3.03
N ALA A 34 20.25 -5.95 2.82
CA ALA A 34 19.66 -5.68 1.51
C ALA A 34 18.43 -4.76 1.64
N PRO A 35 18.10 -3.98 0.60
CA PRO A 35 16.86 -3.21 0.55
C PRO A 35 15.63 -4.12 0.65
N PRO A 36 14.54 -3.68 1.29
CA PRO A 36 13.30 -4.44 1.33
C PRO A 36 12.69 -4.52 -0.07
N HIS A 37 12.09 -5.67 -0.41
CA HIS A 37 11.41 -5.88 -1.69
C HIS A 37 10.02 -5.21 -1.67
N LEU A 38 10.00 -3.88 -1.70
CA LEU A 38 8.79 -3.07 -1.77
C LEU A 38 8.50 -2.64 -3.22
N PRO A 39 7.23 -2.48 -3.60
CA PRO A 39 6.89 -1.99 -4.93
C PRO A 39 7.18 -0.48 -5.04
N GLU A 40 7.74 -0.08 -6.17
CA GLU A 40 8.07 1.31 -6.49
C GLU A 40 6.97 1.87 -7.41
N MET A 41 6.10 2.71 -6.86
CA MET A 41 4.88 3.17 -7.52
C MET A 41 4.59 4.64 -7.28
N SER A 42 3.85 5.26 -8.21
CA SER A 42 3.25 6.59 -8.00
C SER A 42 1.96 6.48 -7.20
N GLU A 43 1.58 7.57 -6.54
CA GLU A 43 0.32 7.69 -5.78
C GLU A 43 -0.90 7.32 -6.64
N THR A 44 -0.94 7.84 -7.87
CA THR A 44 -1.98 7.52 -8.86
C THR A 44 -2.00 6.04 -9.24
N GLY A 45 -0.83 5.39 -9.32
CA GLY A 45 -0.71 3.97 -9.60
C GLY A 45 -1.26 3.11 -8.46
N ILE A 46 -0.92 3.48 -7.22
CA ILE A 46 -1.43 2.82 -6.01
C ILE A 46 -2.95 2.97 -5.93
N SER A 47 -3.47 4.18 -6.09
CA SER A 47 -4.91 4.47 -6.05
C SER A 47 -5.67 3.63 -7.09
N ARG A 48 -5.24 3.65 -8.35
CA ARG A 48 -5.86 2.84 -9.42
C ARG A 48 -5.82 1.34 -9.11
N HIS A 49 -4.69 0.84 -8.59
CA HIS A 49 -4.56 -0.57 -8.23
C HIS A 49 -5.58 -0.95 -7.16
N TYR A 50 -5.63 -0.25 -6.02
CA TYR A 50 -6.55 -0.61 -4.95
C TYR A 50 -8.02 -0.36 -5.29
N THR A 51 -8.34 0.65 -6.11
CA THR A 51 -9.71 0.85 -6.62
C THR A 51 -10.18 -0.31 -7.47
N GLU A 52 -9.34 -0.83 -8.38
CA GLU A 52 -9.69 -1.99 -9.20
C GLU A 52 -9.71 -3.29 -8.38
N LEU A 53 -8.92 -3.39 -7.31
CA LEU A 53 -8.96 -4.53 -6.39
C LEU A 53 -10.26 -4.54 -5.59
N ALA A 54 -10.71 -3.38 -5.09
CA ALA A 54 -11.95 -3.27 -4.32
C ALA A 54 -13.18 -3.73 -5.12
N LYS A 55 -13.23 -3.44 -6.43
CA LYS A 55 -14.30 -3.92 -7.33
C LYS A 55 -14.36 -5.44 -7.48
N GLN A 56 -13.30 -6.15 -7.12
CA GLN A 56 -13.23 -7.62 -7.11
C GLN A 56 -13.51 -8.21 -5.73
N THR A 57 -13.91 -7.37 -4.77
CA THR A 57 -14.33 -7.81 -3.43
C THR A 57 -15.84 -7.68 -3.28
N THR A 58 -16.39 -8.38 -2.29
CA THR A 58 -17.79 -8.26 -1.88
C THR A 58 -17.80 -8.25 -0.36
N GLY A 59 -18.49 -7.28 0.22
CA GLY A 59 -18.67 -7.14 1.65
C GLY A 59 -20.07 -6.63 1.99
N VAL A 60 -20.23 -6.22 3.24
CA VAL A 60 -21.50 -5.75 3.81
C VAL A 60 -22.08 -4.54 3.06
N ASN A 61 -21.20 -3.70 2.51
CA ASN A 61 -21.63 -2.53 1.74
C ASN A 61 -22.16 -2.89 0.34
N ASP A 62 -21.91 -4.11 -0.14
CA ASP A 62 -22.31 -4.55 -1.48
C ASP A 62 -23.66 -5.28 -1.49
N GLY A 63 -24.26 -5.52 -0.31
CA GLY A 63 -25.59 -6.10 -0.18
C GLY A 63 -25.77 -6.94 1.09
N PHE A 64 -26.81 -7.77 1.08
CA PHE A 64 -27.13 -8.65 2.19
C PHE A 64 -25.98 -9.65 2.45
N TYR A 65 -25.49 -9.69 3.69
CA TYR A 65 -24.32 -10.47 4.09
C TYR A 65 -24.60 -11.37 5.31
N PRO A 66 -25.46 -12.41 5.19
CA PRO A 66 -26.01 -13.17 6.32
C PRO A 66 -25.05 -14.22 6.89
N LEU A 67 -23.89 -13.80 7.37
CA LEU A 67 -22.96 -14.69 8.07
C LEU A 67 -23.21 -14.62 9.57
N GLY A 68 -23.86 -15.67 10.10
CA GLY A 68 -24.17 -15.80 11.52
C GLY A 68 -22.91 -15.82 12.40
N SER A 69 -23.03 -15.35 13.64
CA SER A 69 -21.94 -15.23 14.62
C SER A 69 -20.84 -14.20 14.30
N CYS A 70 -20.92 -13.51 13.16
CA CYS A 70 -19.92 -12.51 12.77
C CYS A 70 -20.35 -11.05 13.00
N THR A 71 -21.65 -10.81 13.25
CA THR A 71 -22.23 -9.45 13.38
C THR A 71 -21.79 -8.54 12.23
N MET A 72 -21.91 -9.07 11.00
CA MET A 72 -21.51 -8.42 9.75
C MET A 72 -22.53 -7.36 9.34
#